data_AF-A0A2D5VJ36-F1
#
_entry.id   AF-A0A2D5VJ36-F1
#
_cell.length_a   1.000
_cell.length_b   1.000
_cell.length_c   1.000
_cell.angle_alpha   90.00
_cell.angle_beta   90.00
_cell.angle_gamma   90.00
#
_symmetry.space_group_name_H-M   'P 1'
#
loop_
_entity.id
_entity.type
_entity.pdbx_description
1 polymer ?
#
loop_
_entity_poly.entity_id
_entity_poly.type
_entity_poly.pdbx_seq_one_letter_code
_entity_poly.pdbx_strand_id
1 'polypeptide(L)'
;MEKLNLIIGFSLVSIGILFVILAIPLLLGKIGMNHYYGMRISKAFESKESWYKINQYGAKQWIISSFLTILIGIISLLIPFAEYHFLIIPISLSPILVLIPAVVRTDRYATRL
;
A
#
# COMPACT_ATOMS: atom_id res chain seq x y z
N MET A 1 -25.50 -6.82 8.92
CA MET A 1 -24.45 -6.13 8.13
C MET A 1 -24.93 -6.06 6.70
N GLU A 2 -24.99 -4.88 6.10
CA GLU A 2 -25.48 -4.73 4.72
C GLU A 2 -24.52 -5.40 3.72
N LYS A 3 -25.06 -5.85 2.58
CA LYS A 3 -24.24 -6.46 1.50
C LYS A 3 -23.09 -5.54 1.06
N LEU A 4 -23.34 -4.24 1.04
CA LEU A 4 -22.36 -3.23 0.64
C LEU A 4 -21.19 -3.13 1.64
N ASN A 5 -21.48 -3.16 2.94
CA ASN A 5 -20.45 -3.19 4.01
C ASN A 5 -19.52 -4.40 3.83
N LEU A 6 -20.10 -5.58 3.61
CA LEU A 6 -19.34 -6.81 3.41
C LEU A 6 -18.43 -6.70 2.18
N ILE A 7 -18.96 -6.22 1.05
CA ILE A 7 -18.19 -6.08 -0.19
C ILE A 7 -17.02 -5.10 0.01
N ILE A 8 -17.29 -3.89 0.50
CA ILE A 8 -16.25 -2.84 0.65
C ILE A 8 -15.25 -3.28 1.72
N GLY A 9 -15.72 -3.68 2.89
CA GLY A 9 -14.86 -4.02 4.02
C GLY A 9 -13.93 -5.18 3.70
N PHE A 10 -14.46 -6.30 3.20
CA PHE A 10 -13.62 -7.44 2.83
C PHE A 10 -12.68 -7.13 1.66
N SER A 11 -13.13 -6.39 0.64
CA SER A 11 -12.24 -6.01 -0.47
C SER A 11 -11.04 -5.21 0.02
N LEU A 12 -11.26 -4.21 0.88
CA LEU A 12 -10.18 -3.38 1.43
C LEU A 12 -9.22 -4.18 2.33
N VAL A 13 -9.76 -5.06 3.20
CA VAL A 13 -8.93 -5.95 4.02
C VAL A 13 -8.08 -6.87 3.15
N SER A 14 -8.68 -7.51 2.13
CA SER A 14 -7.96 -8.39 1.22
C SER A 14 -6.88 -7.66 0.42
N ILE A 15 -7.16 -6.44 -0.07
CA ILE A 15 -6.17 -5.61 -0.77
C ILE A 15 -5.01 -5.28 0.17
N GLY A 16 -5.27 -4.83 1.40
CA GLY A 16 -4.20 -4.51 2.33
C GLY A 16 -3.35 -5.73 2.71
N ILE A 17 -3.97 -6.90 2.94
CA ILE A 17 -3.23 -8.16 3.19
C ILE A 17 -2.34 -8.51 1.99
N LEU A 18 -2.88 -8.45 0.77
CA LEU A 18 -2.12 -8.72 -0.45
C LEU A 18 -0.88 -7.82 -0.55
N PHE A 19 -1.02 -6.52 -0.31
CA PHE A 19 0.10 -5.58 -0.40
C PHE A 19 1.13 -5.78 0.71
N VAL A 20 0.74 -6.20 1.92
CA VAL A 20 1.70 -6.63 2.95
C VAL A 20 2.49 -7.84 2.47
N ILE A 21 1.83 -8.87 1.93
CA ILE A 21 2.48 -10.08 1.41
C ILE A 21 3.49 -9.73 0.33
N LEU A 22 3.14 -8.83 -0.60
CA LEU A 22 4.05 -8.35 -1.63
C LEU A 22 5.21 -7.53 -1.03
N ALA A 23 4.97 -6.69 -0.04
CA ALA A 23 6.04 -5.88 0.57
C ALA A 23 7.09 -6.72 1.32
N ILE A 24 6.72 -7.86 1.92
CA ILE A 24 7.63 -8.71 2.73
C ILE A 24 8.92 -9.11 2.00
N PRO A 25 8.91 -9.72 0.79
CA PRO A 25 10.15 -10.11 0.12
C PRO A 25 11.06 -8.92 -0.23
N LEU A 26 10.48 -7.73 -0.47
CA LEU A 26 11.24 -6.49 -0.68
C LEU A 26 11.88 -6.01 0.62
N LEU A 27 11.14 -6.03 1.73
CA LEU A 27 11.63 -5.66 3.05
C LEU A 27 12.79 -6.56 3.51
N LEU A 28 12.70 -7.85 3.20
CA LEU A 28 13.72 -8.84 3.55
C LEU A 28 14.93 -8.82 2.59
N GLY A 29 14.95 -7.96 1.57
CA GLY A 29 16.03 -7.90 0.58
C GLY A 29 16.16 -9.17 -0.27
N LYS A 30 15.07 -9.95 -0.42
CA LYS A 30 15.10 -11.24 -1.15
C LYS A 30 14.97 -11.07 -2.66
N ILE A 31 14.59 -9.89 -3.12
CA ILE A 31 14.33 -9.60 -4.54
C ILE A 31 15.53 -8.86 -5.13
N GLY A 32 16.21 -9.50 -6.08
CA GLY A 32 17.28 -8.88 -6.84
C GLY A 32 16.77 -7.79 -7.81
N MET A 33 17.69 -6.95 -8.28
CA MET A 33 17.41 -5.90 -9.26
C MET A 33 16.75 -6.48 -10.52
N ASN A 34 15.59 -5.94 -10.88
CA ASN A 34 14.79 -6.43 -12.00
C ASN A 34 13.83 -5.35 -12.52
N HIS A 35 13.27 -5.56 -13.70
CA HIS A 35 12.38 -4.59 -14.36
C HIS A 35 10.88 -4.80 -14.10
N TYR A 36 10.48 -5.81 -13.32
CA TYR A 36 9.07 -6.19 -13.15
C TYR A 36 8.51 -5.88 -11.77
N TYR A 37 9.33 -5.96 -10.73
CA TYR A 37 8.89 -6.02 -9.34
C TYR A 37 9.79 -5.23 -8.39
N GLY A 38 9.16 -4.45 -7.52
CA GLY A 38 9.82 -3.58 -6.55
C GLY A 38 9.58 -2.08 -6.80
N MET A 39 10.29 -1.26 -6.04
CA MET A 39 10.33 0.20 -6.16
C MET A 39 11.22 0.59 -7.33
N ARG A 40 10.63 0.69 -8.52
CA ARG A 40 11.34 0.93 -9.79
C ARG A 40 11.54 2.42 -10.08
N ILE A 41 12.04 3.15 -9.10
CA ILE A 41 12.50 4.55 -9.28
C ILE A 41 13.86 4.49 -9.99
N SER A 42 14.16 5.38 -10.93
CA SER A 42 15.42 5.35 -11.70
C SER A 42 16.66 5.21 -10.81
N LYS A 43 16.66 5.91 -9.66
CA LYS A 43 17.69 5.84 -8.63
C LYS A 43 17.95 4.42 -8.09
N ALA A 44 16.92 3.57 -8.01
CA ALA A 44 17.04 2.19 -7.53
C ALA A 44 17.88 1.32 -8.49
N PHE A 45 18.02 1.71 -9.75
CA PHE A 45 18.79 0.97 -10.75
C PHE A 45 20.26 1.41 -10.84
N GLU A 46 20.67 2.47 -10.13
CA GLU A 46 22.06 2.97 -10.19
C GLU A 46 23.07 2.01 -9.56
N SER A 47 22.65 1.24 -8.55
CA SER A 47 23.51 0.25 -7.89
C SER A 47 22.70 -0.82 -7.16
N LYS A 48 23.32 -1.97 -6.88
CA LYS A 48 22.70 -3.01 -6.02
C LYS A 48 22.38 -2.48 -4.63
N GLU A 49 23.22 -1.63 -4.09
CA GLU A 49 23.01 -1.02 -2.77
C GLU A 49 21.77 -0.10 -2.78
N SER A 50 21.67 0.78 -3.78
CA SER A 50 20.51 1.66 -3.99
C SER A 50 19.24 0.85 -4.16
N TRP A 51 19.29 -0.23 -4.94
CA TRP A 51 18.16 -1.15 -5.13
C TRP A 51 17.63 -1.65 -3.80
N TYR A 52 18.47 -2.24 -2.96
CA TYR A 52 18.03 -2.81 -1.69
C TYR A 52 17.58 -1.74 -0.70
N LYS A 53 18.30 -0.62 -0.56
CA LYS A 53 17.92 0.47 0.35
C LYS A 53 16.54 1.05 -0.01
N ILE A 54 16.32 1.36 -1.28
CA ILE A 54 15.05 1.96 -1.75
C ILE A 54 13.91 0.95 -1.65
N ASN A 55 14.13 -0.31 -2.04
CA ASN A 55 13.09 -1.34 -1.94
C ASN A 55 12.71 -1.65 -0.49
N GLN A 56 13.68 -1.74 0.43
CA GLN A 56 13.40 -1.95 1.85
C GLN A 56 12.64 -0.77 2.46
N TYR A 57 13.04 0.47 2.13
CA TYR A 57 12.34 1.66 2.60
C TYR A 57 10.91 1.73 2.05
N GLY A 58 10.74 1.57 0.74
CA GLY A 58 9.42 1.58 0.12
C GLY A 58 8.53 0.45 0.61
N ALA A 59 9.08 -0.73 0.87
CA ALA A 59 8.34 -1.84 1.47
C ALA A 59 7.78 -1.48 2.86
N LYS A 60 8.56 -0.78 3.70
CA LYS A 60 8.05 -0.26 4.98
C LYS A 60 6.88 0.71 4.76
N GLN A 61 6.96 1.61 3.79
CA GLN A 61 5.87 2.54 3.49
C GLN A 61 4.62 1.80 2.98
N TRP A 62 4.77 0.80 2.10
CA TRP A 62 3.67 -0.04 1.65
C TRP A 62 3.00 -0.81 2.79
N ILE A 63 3.78 -1.37 3.72
CA ILE A 63 3.21 -2.06 4.90
C ILE A 63 2.38 -1.09 5.75
N ILE A 64 2.88 0.12 5.98
CA ILE A 64 2.14 1.16 6.74
C ILE A 64 0.83 1.52 6.01
N SER A 65 0.89 1.82 4.71
CA SER A 65 -0.31 2.14 3.90
C SER A 65 -1.30 0.97 3.85
N SER A 66 -0.80 -0.26 3.82
CA SER A 66 -1.63 -1.47 3.82
C SER A 66 -2.33 -1.68 5.16
N PHE A 67 -1.64 -1.42 6.27
CA PHE A 67 -2.24 -1.48 7.59
C PHE A 67 -3.36 -0.45 7.75
N LEU A 68 -3.15 0.78 7.24
CA LEU A 68 -4.21 1.79 7.18
C LEU A 68 -5.40 1.33 6.32
N THR A 69 -5.13 0.70 5.17
CA THR A 69 -6.19 0.15 4.30
C THR A 69 -6.98 -0.95 5.00
N ILE A 70 -6.31 -1.86 5.72
CA ILE A 70 -6.97 -2.90 6.52
C ILE A 70 -7.86 -2.28 7.59
N LEU A 71 -7.34 -1.27 8.32
CA LEU A 71 -8.10 -0.59 9.36
C LEU A 71 -9.35 0.08 8.79
N ILE A 72 -9.23 0.77 7.65
CA ILE A 72 -10.39 1.37 6.94
C ILE A 72 -11.38 0.28 6.51
N GLY A 73 -10.89 -0.86 6.01
CA GLY A 73 -11.74 -2.00 5.65
C GLY A 73 -12.52 -2.56 6.84
N ILE A 74 -11.87 -2.75 8.00
CA ILE A 74 -12.53 -3.19 9.23
C ILE A 74 -13.58 -2.17 9.68
N ILE A 75 -13.26 -0.88 9.68
CA ILE A 75 -14.20 0.19 10.03
C ILE A 75 -15.40 0.20 9.07
N SER A 76 -15.17 -0.04 7.78
CA SER A 76 -16.23 -0.07 6.75
C SER A 76 -17.29 -1.15 6.98
N LEU A 77 -16.96 -2.22 7.73
CA LEU A 77 -17.95 -3.24 8.12
C LEU A 77 -19.02 -2.68 9.06
N LEU A 78 -18.72 -1.59 9.76
CA LEU A 78 -19.57 -0.98 10.79
C LEU A 78 -20.33 0.27 10.32
N ILE A 79 -20.02 0.80 9.13
CA ILE A 79 -20.66 2.01 8.59
C ILE A 79 -22.02 1.66 7.98
N PRO A 80 -23.13 2.35 8.33
CA PRO A 80 -24.41 2.16 7.66
C PRO A 80 -24.41 2.93 6.33
N PHE A 81 -23.89 2.30 5.28
CA PHE A 81 -23.74 2.94 3.97
C PHE A 81 -25.08 3.32 3.31
N ALA A 82 -26.20 2.73 3.73
CA ALA A 82 -27.54 3.17 3.33
C ALA A 82 -27.86 4.62 3.75
N GLU A 83 -27.30 5.10 4.85
CA GLU A 83 -27.51 6.47 5.33
C GLU A 83 -26.42 7.42 4.81
N TYR A 84 -25.19 6.91 4.68
CA TYR A 84 -24.00 7.71 4.35
C TYR A 84 -23.43 7.38 2.97
N HIS A 85 -24.27 7.43 1.94
CA HIS A 85 -23.86 7.09 0.56
C HIS A 85 -22.65 7.88 0.04
N PHE A 86 -22.48 9.14 0.47
CA PHE A 86 -21.35 9.98 0.06
C PHE A 86 -19.98 9.43 0.53
N LEU A 87 -19.95 8.53 1.52
CA LEU A 87 -18.71 7.91 2.01
C LEU A 87 -18.24 6.74 1.13
N ILE A 88 -19.10 6.18 0.27
CA ILE A 88 -18.79 4.96 -0.50
C ILE A 88 -17.57 5.17 -1.39
N ILE A 89 -17.57 6.26 -2.18
CA ILE A 89 -16.48 6.57 -3.13
C ILE A 89 -15.15 6.84 -2.39
N PRO A 90 -15.05 7.77 -1.43
CA PRO A 90 -13.77 8.06 -0.78
C PRO A 90 -13.20 6.87 -0.02
N ILE A 91 -14.06 6.04 0.60
CA ILE A 91 -13.61 4.82 1.28
C ILE A 91 -13.13 3.78 0.28
N SER A 92 -13.85 3.58 -0.83
CA SER A 92 -13.44 2.64 -1.88
C SER A 92 -12.11 3.04 -2.54
N LEU A 93 -11.86 4.35 -2.68
CA LEU A 93 -10.60 4.89 -3.23
C LEU A 93 -9.49 5.04 -2.19
N SER A 94 -9.75 4.74 -0.92
CA SER A 94 -8.79 4.90 0.16
C SER A 94 -7.45 4.19 -0.05
N PRO A 95 -7.35 2.99 -0.69
CA PRO A 95 -6.05 2.37 -0.97
C PRO A 95 -5.14 3.27 -1.81
N ILE A 96 -5.70 3.98 -2.80
CA ILE A 96 -4.94 4.90 -3.65
C ILE A 96 -4.49 6.12 -2.83
N LEU A 97 -5.40 6.67 -2.04
CA LEU A 97 -5.13 7.86 -1.23
C LEU A 97 -4.01 7.62 -0.20
N VAL A 98 -4.01 6.46 0.46
CA VAL A 98 -2.96 6.13 1.44
C VAL A 98 -1.63 5.74 0.80
N LEU A 99 -1.61 5.38 -0.49
CA LEU A 99 -0.37 5.10 -1.23
C LEU A 99 0.36 6.37 -1.65
N ILE A 100 -0.34 7.49 -1.86
CA ILE A 100 0.29 8.78 -2.24
C ILE A 100 1.45 9.16 -1.30
N PRO A 101 1.26 9.25 0.04
CA PRO A 101 2.36 9.59 0.94
C PRO A 101 3.46 8.52 0.95
N ALA A 102 3.13 7.24 0.74
CA ALA A 102 4.15 6.18 0.63
C ALA A 102 5.05 6.37 -0.59
N VAL A 103 4.48 6.69 -1.75
CA VAL A 103 5.22 6.98 -2.98
C VAL A 103 6.10 8.22 -2.80
N VAL A 104 5.52 9.34 -2.32
CA VAL A 104 6.25 10.59 -2.11
C VAL A 104 7.41 10.42 -1.12
N ARG A 105 7.20 9.67 -0.02
CA ARG A 105 8.27 9.39 0.95
C ARG A 105 9.37 8.52 0.35
N THR A 106 9.01 7.53 -0.46
CA THR A 106 9.98 6.63 -1.10
C THR A 106 10.81 7.37 -2.14
N ASP A 107 10.18 8.25 -2.92
CA ASP A 107 10.87 9.11 -3.88
C ASP A 107 11.83 10.08 -3.18
N ARG A 108 11.36 10.81 -2.16
CA ARG A 108 12.23 11.70 -1.36
C ARG A 108 13.38 10.98 -0.66
N TYR A 109 13.17 9.73 -0.26
CA TYR A 109 14.23 8.89 0.29
C TYR A 109 15.25 8.54 -0.80
N ALA A 110 14.78 8.15 -1.98
CA ALA A 110 15.64 7.83 -3.12
C ALA A 110 16.49 9.03 -3.56
N THR A 111 15.92 10.24 -3.65
CA THR A 111 16.67 11.44 -4.05
C THR A 111 17.76 11.88 -3.07
N ARG A 112 17.80 11.30 -1.86
CA ARG A 112 18.80 11.59 -0.82
C ARG A 112 19.93 10.55 -0.75
N LEU A 113 19.82 9.47 -1.52
CA LEU A 113 20.85 8.44 -1.67
C LEU A 113 21.85 8.82 -2.76
#